data_AF-A0A969UX63-F1
#
_entry.id   AF-A0A969UX63-F1
#
_cell.length_a   1.000
_cell.length_b   1.000
_cell.length_c   1.000
_cell.angle_alpha   90.00
_cell.angle_beta   90.00
_cell.angle_gamma   90.00
#
_symmetry.space_group_name_H-M   'P 1'
#
loop_
_entity.id
_entity.type
_entity.pdbx_description
1 polymer ?
#
loop_
_entity_poly.entity_id
_entity_poly.type
_entity_poly.pdbx_seq_one_letter_code
_entity_poly.pdbx_strand_id
1 'polypeptide(L)' 'MRWKTGQRMRCDRPPQVLTGCLVVAASADSIKIVCPAPDVSIVVVGQQCHLEEMGWKADST' A
#
# COMPACT_ATOMS: atom_id res chain seq x y z
N MET A 1 -9.11 -9.21 6.65
CA MET A 1 -8.99 -8.19 7.71
C MET A 1 -8.86 -6.82 7.05
N ARG A 2 -9.46 -5.75 7.59
CA ARG A 2 -9.27 -4.39 7.03
C ARG A 2 -7.86 -3.87 7.36
N TRP A 3 -7.21 -3.26 6.38
CA TRP A 3 -5.91 -2.60 6.58
C TRP A 3 -6.06 -1.36 7.48
N LYS A 4 -5.00 -1.05 8.24
CA LYS A 4 -5.01 0.04 9.24
C LYS A 4 -3.87 1.01 9.03
N THR A 5 -4.05 2.26 9.44
CA THR A 5 -2.97 3.25 9.49
C THR A 5 -1.77 2.74 10.28
N GLY A 6 -0.56 3.00 9.79
CA GLY A 6 0.70 2.51 10.34
C GLY A 6 1.08 1.10 9.90
N GLN A 7 0.19 0.39 9.20
CA GLN A 7 0.49 -0.94 8.68
C GLN A 7 1.49 -0.88 7.53
N ARG A 8 2.52 -1.74 7.58
CA ARG A 8 3.48 -1.90 6.50
C ARG A 8 2.87 -2.66 5.35
N MET A 9 3.19 -2.20 4.15
CA MET A 9 2.65 -2.70 2.89
C MET A 9 3.78 -2.94 1.90
N ARG A 10 3.53 -3.89 1.00
CA ARG A 10 4.34 -4.13 -0.19
C ARG A 10 3.45 -4.36 -1.40
N CYS A 11 3.98 -4.09 -2.59
CA CYS A 11 3.38 -4.45 -3.86
C CYS A 11 4.32 -5.40 -4.58
N ASP A 12 3.87 -6.62 -4.85
CA ASP A 12 4.72 -7.66 -5.46
C ASP A 12 4.42 -7.84 -6.96
N ARG A 13 3.72 -6.88 -7.59
CA ARG A 13 3.30 -6.98 -8.99
C ARG A 13 4.34 -6.35 -9.93
N PRO A 14 4.95 -7.12 -10.85
CA PRO A 14 5.82 -6.56 -11.88
C PRO A 14 5.08 -5.53 -12.77
N PRO A 15 5.77 -4.48 -13.26
CA PRO A 15 7.20 -4.22 -13.14
C PRO A 15 7.60 -3.46 -11.85
N GLN A 16 6.65 -3.08 -11.00
CA GLN A 16 6.88 -2.21 -9.85
C GLN A 16 6.77 -3.00 -8.54
N VAL A 17 7.89 -3.63 -8.16
CA VAL A 17 8.02 -4.22 -6.83
C VAL A 17 8.34 -3.10 -5.84
N LEU A 18 7.41 -2.83 -4.93
CA LEU A 18 7.53 -1.76 -3.93
C LEU A 18 7.54 -2.36 -2.53
N THR A 19 8.51 -1.98 -1.70
CA THR A 19 8.66 -2.42 -0.32
C THR A 19 8.81 -1.23 0.62
N GLY A 20 8.62 -1.45 1.93
CA GLY A 20 8.73 -0.38 2.92
C GLY A 20 7.62 0.67 2.84
N CYS A 21 6.50 0.36 2.19
CA CYS A 21 5.36 1.25 2.10
C CYS A 21 4.53 1.23 3.39
N LEU A 22 3.77 2.29 3.64
CA LEU A 22 2.96 2.45 4.84
C LEU A 22 1.55 2.94 4.49
N VAL A 23 0.56 2.36 5.15
CA VAL A 23 -0.80 2.93 5.15
C VAL A 23 -0.78 4.19 6.02
N VAL A 24 -1.05 5.35 5.42
CA VAL A 24 -1.10 6.63 6.15
C VAL A 24 -2.53 7.09 6.43
N ALA A 25 -3.51 6.54 5.72
CA ALA A 25 -4.92 6.70 6.02
C ALA A 25 -5.71 5.46 5.60
N ALA A 26 -6.65 5.03 6.43
CA ALA A 26 -7.55 3.92 6.16
C ALA A 26 -8.97 4.25 6.60
N SER A 27 -9.92 4.08 5.69
CA SER A 27 -11.36 4.21 5.92
C SER A 27 -12.08 2.97 5.39
N ALA A 28 -13.41 2.93 5.53
CA ALA A 28 -14.20 1.83 4.97
C ALA A 28 -14.09 1.75 3.44
N ASP A 29 -13.95 2.90 2.77
CA ASP A 29 -14.07 3.02 1.31
C ASP A 29 -12.75 3.38 0.62
N SER A 30 -11.71 3.69 1.37
CA SER A 30 -10.43 4.14 0.80
C SER A 30 -9.25 3.90 1.73
N ILE A 31 -8.16 3.44 1.14
CA ILE A 31 -6.83 3.28 1.73
C ILE A 31 -5.88 4.21 0.97
N LYS A 32 -5.03 4.91 1.72
CA LYS A 32 -3.89 5.67 1.20
C LYS A 32 -2.59 5.03 1.67
N ILE A 33 -1.75 4.63 0.71
CA ILE A 33 -0.42 4.03 0.92
C ILE A 33 0.64 5.00 0.42
N VAL A 34 1.73 5.15 1.17
CA VAL A 34 2.91 5.92 0.76
C VAL A 34 4.11 4.99 0.75
N CYS A 35 4.88 5.01 -0.34
CA CYS A 35 6.15 4.30 -0.46
C CYS A 35 7.31 5.28 -0.54
N PRO A 36 8.40 5.03 0.20
CA PRO A 36 9.63 5.78 0.03
C PRO A 36 10.22 5.49 -1.36
N ALA A 37 10.61 6.54 -2.08
CA ALA A 37 11.43 6.46 -3.27
C ALA A 37 12.51 7.56 -3.18
N PRO A 38 13.67 7.39 -3.85
CA PRO A 38 14.83 8.26 -3.67
C PRO A 38 14.55 9.74 -3.89
N ASP A 39 13.71 10.06 -4.88
CA ASP A 39 13.48 11.45 -5.31
C ASP A 39 12.04 11.93 -5.07
N VAL A 40 11.04 11.05 -5.19
CA VAL A 40 9.61 11.38 -5.03
C VAL A 40 8.90 10.21 -4.38
N SER A 41 8.20 10.46 -3.27
CA SER A 41 7.38 9.42 -2.64
C SER A 41 6.22 9.01 -3.55
N ILE A 42 6.00 7.70 -3.70
CA ILE A 42 4.86 7.18 -4.45
C ILE A 42 3.65 7.17 -3.51
N VAL A 43 2.54 7.74 -3.97
CA VAL A 43 1.27 7.75 -3.23
C VAL A 43 0.25 6.95 -4.00
N VAL A 44 -0.36 5.97 -3.35
CA VAL A 44 -1.42 5.14 -3.92
C VAL A 44 -2.69 5.30 -3.10
N VAL A 45 -3.82 5.49 -3.76
CA VAL A 45 -5.14 5.63 -3.14
C VAL A 45 -6.13 4.72 -3.83
N GLY A 46 -6.91 3.96 -3.07
CA GLY A 46 -7.93 3.09 -3.63
C GLY A 46 -8.69 2.30 -2.59
N GLN A 47 -9.72 1.60 -3.02
CA GLN A 47 -10.41 0.60 -2.19
C GLN A 47 -9.49 -0.59 -1.93
N GLN A 48 -9.57 -1.18 -0.73
CA GLN A 48 -8.70 -2.29 -0.34
C GLN A 48 -8.78 -3.46 -1.33
N CYS A 49 -9.97 -3.87 -1.77
CA CYS A 49 -10.15 -4.96 -2.72
C CYS A 49 -9.39 -4.74 -4.04
N HIS A 50 -9.52 -3.56 -4.64
CA HIS A 50 -8.79 -3.23 -5.87
C HIS A 50 -7.28 -3.16 -5.65
N LEU A 51 -6.83 -2.66 -4.49
CA LEU A 51 -5.40 -2.64 -4.17
C LEU A 51 -4.85 -4.06 -4.02
N GLU A 52 -5.59 -4.96 -3.39
CA GLU A 52 -5.24 -6.39 -3.29
C GLU A 52 -5.13 -7.05 -4.68
N GLU A 53 -6.09 -6.79 -5.59
CA GLU A 53 -6.04 -7.23 -7.00
C GLU A 53 -4.82 -6.66 -7.75
N MET A 54 -4.38 -5.45 -7.39
CA MET A 54 -3.18 -4.82 -7.94
C MET A 54 -1.88 -5.35 -7.34
N GLY A 55 -1.96 -6.28 -6.38
CA GLY A 55 -0.81 -6.94 -5.76
C GLY A 55 -0.33 -6.31 -4.46
N TRP A 56 -1.08 -5.34 -3.90
CA TRP A 56 -0.81 -4.78 -2.58
C TRP A 56 -1.19 -5.76 -1.48
N LYS A 57 -0.31 -5.93 -0.51
CA LYS A 57 -0.54 -6.78 0.65
C LYS A 57 0.22 -6.28 1.87
N ALA A 58 -0.28 -6.68 3.03
CA ALA A 58 0.41 -6.47 4.29
C ALA A 58 1.82 -7.09 4.23
N ASP A 59 2.81 -6.34 4.69
CA ASP A 59 4.15 -6.84 4.88
C ASP A 59 4.21 -7.49 6.27
N SER A 60 4.20 -8.83 6.31
CA SER A 60 4.08 -9.64 7.55
C SER A 60 5.42 -9.96 8.21
N THR A 61 6.49 -9.29 7.79
CA THR A 61 7.89 -9.50 8.21
C THR A 61 8.19 -8.92 9.58
#